data_AF-A0A4Z0BY77-F1
#
_entry.id   AF-A0A4Z0BY77-F1
#
_cell.length_a   1.000
_cell.length_b   1.000
_cell.length_c   1.000
_cell.angle_alpha   90.00
_cell.angle_beta   90.00
_cell.angle_gamma   90.00
#
_symmetry.space_group_name_H-M   'P 1'
#
loop_
_entity.id
_entity.type
_entity.pdbx_description
1 polymer ?
#
loop_
_entity_poly.entity_id
_entity_poly.type
_entity_poly.pdbx_seq_one_letter_code
_entity_poly.pdbx_strand_id
1 'polypeptide(L)'
;MNPSIPGDSAIGWLRWAAIAAGVATLGLMLPLVWTAVLAGAGLLVLVLLLGLAAAVVQALPWLGQRLENALLSRRKAEARRNPIEQLQNELLRRAERLVAFREALVTVGGQVESIAQMLSERRERDPAHVMERHQRALDRLQQFHRLNIARLQQAQAALDDFRMLIERKESEWRIALAIDDASSLLDPRSADALLQDLLTDTALRTVQERFNSVFAELDVQMSSLDAPTRQLLEPTGRTPFAPLELHADAGAGSVR
;
A
#
# COMPACT_ATOMS: atom_id res chain seq x y z
N MET A 1 -104.80 55.04 42.37
CA MET A 1 -104.15 53.75 42.70
C MET A 1 -103.22 53.43 41.54
N ASN A 2 -101.91 53.59 41.70
CA ASN A 2 -100.93 53.29 40.66
C ASN A 2 -99.76 52.53 41.32
N PRO A 3 -99.50 51.26 40.98
CA PRO A 3 -98.42 50.51 41.61
C PRO A 3 -97.07 50.95 41.03
N SER A 4 -96.21 51.48 41.90
CA SER A 4 -94.80 51.75 41.61
C SER A 4 -94.09 50.43 41.26
N ILE A 5 -93.58 50.33 40.03
CA ILE A 5 -92.78 49.20 39.55
C ILE A 5 -91.40 49.25 40.24
N PRO A 6 -90.99 48.23 41.02
CA PRO A 6 -89.63 48.11 41.52
C PRO A 6 -88.78 47.36 40.49
N GLY A 7 -87.93 48.07 39.73
CA GLY A 7 -87.17 47.43 38.64
C GLY A 7 -85.74 47.94 38.37
N ASP A 8 -85.37 49.15 38.78
CA ASP A 8 -84.10 49.75 38.30
C ASP A 8 -82.84 49.31 39.04
N SER A 9 -82.93 49.01 40.35
CA SER A 9 -81.76 48.55 41.12
C SER A 9 -81.32 47.13 40.73
N ALA A 10 -82.26 46.31 40.26
CA ALA A 10 -82.02 44.92 39.89
C ALA A 10 -81.17 44.79 38.59
N ILE A 11 -81.38 45.70 37.66
CA ILE A 11 -80.68 45.68 36.37
C ILE A 11 -79.26 46.23 36.51
N GLY A 12 -79.04 47.17 37.43
CA GLY A 12 -77.73 47.73 37.74
C GLY A 12 -76.75 46.70 38.31
N TRP A 13 -77.16 45.91 39.31
CA TRP A 13 -76.27 44.91 39.92
C TRP A 13 -75.94 43.77 38.96
N LEU A 14 -76.87 43.38 38.08
CA LEU A 14 -76.64 42.32 37.10
C LEU A 14 -75.58 42.73 36.06
N ARG A 15 -75.55 44.00 35.66
CA ARG A 15 -74.52 44.54 34.76
C ARG A 15 -73.15 44.58 35.43
N TRP A 16 -73.08 45.01 36.69
CA TRP A 16 -71.83 44.97 37.46
C TRP A 16 -71.34 43.54 37.72
N ALA A 17 -72.25 42.61 37.98
CA ALA A 17 -71.92 41.19 38.12
C ALA A 17 -71.39 40.59 36.81
N ALA A 18 -71.99 40.94 35.66
CA ALA A 18 -71.52 40.50 34.34
C ALA A 18 -70.13 41.08 34.00
N ILE A 19 -69.88 42.36 34.32
CA ILE A 19 -68.56 42.99 34.12
C ILE A 19 -67.52 42.34 35.05
N ALA A 20 -67.85 42.13 36.32
CA ALA A 20 -66.96 41.47 37.27
C ALA A 20 -66.63 40.03 36.85
N ALA A 21 -67.63 39.28 36.35
CA ALA A 21 -67.42 37.94 35.81
C ALA A 21 -66.55 37.95 34.54
N GLY A 22 -66.71 38.93 33.65
CA GLY A 22 -65.88 39.12 32.47
C GLY A 22 -64.43 39.46 32.80
N VAL A 23 -64.20 40.34 33.78
CA VAL A 23 -62.85 40.68 34.25
C VAL A 23 -62.20 39.52 34.99
N ALA A 24 -62.97 38.78 35.80
CA ALA A 24 -62.47 37.58 36.48
C ALA A 24 -62.07 36.47 35.50
N THR A 25 -62.83 36.26 34.42
CA THR A 25 -62.49 35.29 33.37
C THR A 25 -61.26 35.70 32.58
N LEU A 26 -61.10 36.98 32.24
CA LEU A 26 -59.86 37.50 31.64
C LEU A 26 -58.65 37.37 32.58
N GLY A 27 -58.82 37.64 33.87
CA GLY A 27 -57.79 37.46 34.90
C GLY A 27 -57.34 36.00 35.05
N LEU A 28 -58.27 35.05 34.93
CA LEU A 28 -58.00 33.61 34.95
C LEU A 28 -57.23 33.12 33.71
N MET A 29 -57.41 33.79 32.56
CA MET A 29 -56.70 33.46 31.31
C MET A 29 -55.33 34.14 31.18
N LEU A 30 -55.08 35.20 31.97
CA LEU A 30 -53.82 35.94 32.00
C LEU A 30 -52.55 35.06 32.24
N PRO A 31 -52.53 34.12 33.21
CA PRO A 31 -51.38 33.23 33.41
C PRO A 31 -51.16 32.28 32.21
N LEU A 32 -52.21 31.92 31.47
CA LEU A 32 -52.12 31.04 30.30
C LEU A 32 -51.48 31.75 29.10
N VAL A 33 -51.75 33.05 28.94
CA VAL A 33 -51.09 33.88 27.91
C VAL A 33 -49.61 34.08 28.22
N TRP A 34 -49.25 34.26 29.49
CA TRP A 34 -47.86 34.45 29.90
C TRP A 34 -47.00 33.20 29.67
N THR A 35 -47.53 32.01 29.98
CA THR A 35 -46.86 30.74 29.69
C THR A 35 -46.74 30.48 28.19
N ALA A 36 -47.73 30.86 27.39
CA ALA A 36 -47.66 30.80 25.92
C ALA A 36 -46.60 31.74 25.33
N VAL A 37 -46.44 32.95 25.87
CA VAL A 37 -45.39 33.90 25.44
C VAL A 37 -43.99 33.41 25.85
N LEU A 38 -43.83 32.88 27.07
CA LEU A 38 -42.57 32.25 27.50
C LEU A 38 -42.24 30.99 26.68
N ALA A 39 -43.24 30.18 26.35
CA ALA A 39 -43.07 29.01 25.49
C ALA A 39 -42.72 29.42 24.05
N GLY A 40 -43.31 30.48 23.52
CA GLY A 40 -42.98 31.06 22.22
C GLY A 40 -41.57 31.64 22.16
N ALA A 41 -41.15 32.37 23.20
CA ALA A 41 -39.78 32.86 23.31
C ALA A 41 -38.76 31.71 23.45
N GLY A 42 -39.09 30.67 24.22
CA GLY A 42 -38.30 29.45 24.32
C GLY A 42 -38.16 28.73 22.98
N LEU A 43 -39.24 28.64 22.20
CA LEU A 43 -39.23 28.07 20.85
C LEU A 43 -38.32 28.87 19.90
N LEU A 44 -38.34 30.20 19.94
CA LEU A 44 -37.46 31.03 19.11
C LEU A 44 -35.97 30.82 19.46
N VAL A 45 -35.64 30.75 20.75
CA VAL A 45 -34.28 30.44 21.20
C VAL A 45 -33.86 29.04 20.75
N LEU A 46 -34.76 28.07 20.84
CA LEU A 46 -34.50 26.69 20.44
C LEU A 46 -34.32 26.56 18.92
N VAL A 47 -35.11 27.28 18.12
CA VAL A 47 -34.92 27.37 16.66
C VAL A 47 -33.59 28.04 16.32
N LEU A 48 -33.22 29.11 17.02
CA LEU A 48 -31.92 29.78 16.80
C LEU A 48 -30.76 28.82 17.11
N LEU A 49 -30.81 28.11 18.24
CA LEU A 49 -29.79 27.14 18.64
C LEU A 49 -29.70 25.96 17.67
N LEU A 50 -30.84 25.43 17.21
CA LEU A 50 -30.88 24.39 16.17
C LEU A 50 -30.30 24.88 14.84
N GLY A 51 -30.62 26.11 14.43
CA GLY A 51 -30.04 26.72 13.24
C GLY A 51 -28.52 26.87 13.33
N LEU A 52 -28.02 27.28 14.50
CA LEU A 52 -26.58 27.43 14.77
C LEU A 52 -25.88 26.06 14.80
N ALA A 53 -26.47 25.06 15.44
CA ALA A 53 -25.97 23.69 15.45
C ALA A 53 -25.93 23.09 14.03
N ALA A 54 -26.99 23.28 13.24
CA ALA A 54 -27.05 22.83 11.85
C ALA A 54 -25.97 23.52 10.98
N ALA A 55 -25.72 24.82 11.18
CA ALA A 55 -24.67 25.54 10.48
C ALA A 55 -23.27 25.01 10.82
N VAL A 56 -23.00 24.69 12.09
CA VAL A 56 -21.73 24.09 12.54
C VAL A 56 -21.54 22.68 11.96
N VAL A 57 -22.59 21.85 11.98
CA VAL A 57 -22.55 20.48 11.42
C VAL A 57 -22.32 20.50 9.90
N GLN A 58 -22.86 21.49 9.19
CA GLN A 58 -22.60 21.66 7.75
C GLN A 58 -21.22 22.25 7.43
N ALA A 59 -20.61 23.02 8.35
CA ALA A 59 -19.24 23.52 8.20
C ALA A 59 -18.17 22.47 8.53
N LEU A 60 -18.51 21.46 9.33
CA LEU A 60 -17.64 20.33 9.69
C LEU A 60 -17.00 19.61 8.49
N PRO A 61 -17.73 19.21 7.43
CA PRO A 61 -17.11 18.54 6.28
C PRO A 61 -16.06 19.41 5.58
N TRP A 62 -16.26 20.72 5.52
CA TRP A 62 -15.29 21.65 4.93
C TRP A 62 -14.01 21.79 5.76
N LEU A 63 -14.14 21.81 7.09
CA LEU A 63 -13.00 21.80 8.01
C LEU A 63 -12.24 20.46 7.96
N GLY A 64 -12.95 19.34 7.91
CA GLY A 64 -12.37 18.01 7.76
C GLY A 64 -11.54 17.90 6.48
N GLN A 65 -12.09 18.31 5.34
CA GLN A 65 -11.37 18.30 4.07
C GLN A 65 -10.10 19.16 4.11
N ARG A 66 -10.12 20.34 4.75
CA ARG A 66 -8.92 21.19 4.87
C ARG A 66 -7.85 20.57 5.76
N LEU A 67 -8.24 19.95 6.87
CA LEU A 67 -7.31 19.27 7.77
C LEU A 67 -6.71 18.03 7.11
N GLU A 68 -7.51 17.26 6.38
CA GLU A 68 -7.03 16.13 5.58
C GLU A 68 -6.06 16.60 4.49
N ASN A 69 -6.39 17.65 3.76
CA ASN A 69 -5.51 18.21 2.73
C ASN A 69 -4.20 18.75 3.33
N ALA A 70 -4.24 19.37 4.51
CA ALA A 70 -3.04 19.85 5.22
C ALA A 70 -2.20 18.69 5.79
N LEU A 71 -2.84 17.62 6.25
CA LEU A 71 -2.15 16.41 6.70
C LEU A 71 -1.51 15.68 5.51
N LEU A 72 -2.23 15.56 4.40
CA LEU A 72 -1.74 15.00 3.14
C LEU A 72 -0.58 15.80 2.58
N SER A 73 -0.63 17.14 2.61
CA SER A 73 0.49 17.98 2.12
C SER A 73 1.72 17.82 3.01
N ARG A 74 1.58 17.75 4.34
CA ARG A 74 2.69 17.48 5.26
C ARG A 74 3.29 16.09 5.05
N ARG A 75 2.45 15.06 4.91
CA ARG A 75 2.92 13.70 4.57
C ARG A 75 3.58 13.64 3.20
N LYS A 76 3.07 14.36 2.21
CA LYS A 76 3.72 14.49 0.90
C LYS A 76 5.07 15.21 1.01
N ALA A 77 5.19 16.24 1.85
CA ALA A 77 6.46 16.93 2.09
C ALA A 77 7.49 16.03 2.80
N GLU A 78 7.03 15.23 3.76
CA GLU A 78 7.86 14.22 4.44
C GLU A 78 8.26 13.09 3.49
N ALA A 79 7.31 12.59 2.68
CA ALA A 79 7.56 11.59 1.64
C ALA A 79 8.44 12.11 0.49
N ARG A 80 8.52 13.43 0.28
CA ARG A 80 9.45 14.08 -0.67
C ARG A 80 10.87 14.19 -0.10
N ARG A 81 11.05 14.14 1.23
CA ARG A 81 12.37 14.01 1.86
C ARG A 81 12.86 12.56 1.95
N ASN A 82 11.93 11.60 2.04
CA ASN A 82 12.22 10.16 2.09
C ASN A 82 12.48 9.41 0.75
N PRO A 83 12.29 9.95 -0.48
CA PRO A 83 12.38 9.13 -1.68
C PRO A 83 13.83 8.79 -2.01
N ILE A 84 14.78 9.67 -1.69
CA ILE A 84 16.20 9.41 -1.86
C ILE A 84 16.64 8.28 -0.92
N GLU A 85 16.21 8.31 0.34
CA GLU A 85 16.48 7.22 1.30
C GLU A 85 15.91 5.88 0.83
N GLN A 86 14.70 5.88 0.24
CA GLN A 86 14.12 4.67 -0.34
C GLN A 86 14.95 4.14 -1.51
N LEU A 87 15.39 5.01 -2.42
CA LEU A 87 16.24 4.63 -3.54
C LEU A 87 17.60 4.10 -3.07
N GLN A 88 18.20 4.72 -2.05
CA GLN A 88 19.45 4.25 -1.43
C GLN A 88 19.27 2.88 -0.77
N ASN A 89 18.17 2.68 -0.04
CA ASN A 89 17.84 1.40 0.59
C ASN A 89 17.61 0.30 -0.46
N GLU A 90 16.93 0.62 -1.56
CA GLU A 90 16.75 -0.32 -2.66
C GLU A 90 18.08 -0.68 -3.32
N LEU A 91 18.95 0.30 -3.57
CA LEU A 91 20.28 0.06 -4.10
C LEU A 91 21.08 -0.89 -3.20
N LEU A 92 21.10 -0.64 -1.88
CA LEU A 92 21.82 -1.47 -0.92
C LEU A 92 21.29 -2.90 -0.92
N ARG A 93 19.96 -3.07 -0.85
CA ARG A 93 19.32 -4.38 -0.89
C ARG A 93 19.62 -5.14 -2.19
N ARG A 94 19.68 -4.46 -3.33
CA ARG A 94 19.99 -5.06 -4.64
C ARG A 94 21.48 -5.39 -4.78
N ALA A 95 22.36 -4.57 -4.20
CA ALA A 95 23.80 -4.84 -4.14
C ALA A 95 24.10 -6.12 -3.34
N GLU A 96 23.48 -6.28 -2.17
CA GLU A 96 23.60 -7.49 -1.34
C GLU A 96 23.19 -8.76 -2.12
N ARG A 97 22.07 -8.70 -2.84
CA ARG A 97 21.61 -9.82 -3.68
C ARG A 97 22.61 -10.14 -4.79
N LEU A 98 23.21 -9.13 -5.41
CA LEU A 98 24.19 -9.33 -6.48
C LEU A 98 25.46 -10.02 -5.97
N VAL A 99 25.88 -9.72 -4.74
CA VAL A 99 26.99 -10.40 -4.05
C VAL A 99 26.63 -11.87 -3.81
N ALA A 100 25.45 -12.16 -3.24
CA ALA A 100 24.99 -13.53 -3.02
C ALA A 100 24.91 -14.34 -4.33
N PHE A 101 24.42 -13.72 -5.40
CA PHE A 101 24.37 -14.37 -6.72
C PHE A 101 25.76 -14.67 -7.29
N ARG A 102 26.72 -13.75 -7.12
CA ARG A 102 28.13 -13.97 -7.50
C ARG A 102 28.72 -15.16 -6.77
N GLU A 103 28.51 -15.26 -5.45
CA GLU A 103 29.01 -16.38 -4.64
C GLU A 103 28.40 -17.72 -5.08
N ALA A 104 27.09 -17.74 -5.37
CA ALA A 104 26.43 -18.91 -5.92
C ALA A 104 27.02 -19.32 -7.28
N LEU A 105 27.29 -18.37 -8.17
CA LEU A 105 27.90 -18.65 -9.47
C LEU A 105 29.32 -19.19 -9.36
N VAL A 106 30.13 -18.70 -8.42
CA VAL A 106 31.47 -19.25 -8.15
C VAL A 106 31.37 -20.73 -7.73
N THR A 107 30.42 -21.04 -6.85
CA THR A 107 30.17 -22.42 -6.39
C THR A 107 29.74 -23.32 -7.55
N VAL A 108 28.79 -22.87 -8.38
CA VAL A 108 28.34 -23.61 -9.56
C VAL A 108 29.47 -23.80 -10.57
N GLY A 109 30.30 -22.78 -10.81
CA GLY A 109 31.46 -22.87 -11.69
C GLY A 109 32.44 -23.97 -11.24
N GLY A 110 32.71 -24.06 -9.94
CA GLY A 110 33.54 -25.12 -9.38
C GLY A 110 32.95 -26.52 -9.57
N GLN A 111 31.63 -26.68 -9.42
CA GLN A 111 30.95 -27.97 -9.64
C GLN A 111 30.98 -28.37 -11.12
N VAL A 112 30.73 -27.43 -12.04
CA VAL A 112 30.78 -27.67 -13.49
C VAL A 112 32.17 -28.12 -13.92
N GLU A 113 33.22 -27.48 -13.40
CA GLU A 113 34.60 -27.85 -13.67
C GLU A 113 34.93 -29.25 -13.14
N SER A 114 34.51 -29.56 -11.91
CA SER A 114 34.68 -30.89 -11.32
C SER A 114 33.99 -31.99 -12.15
N ILE A 115 32.76 -31.74 -12.63
CA ILE A 115 32.04 -32.68 -13.50
C ILE A 115 32.77 -32.86 -14.84
N ALA A 116 33.30 -31.77 -15.41
CA ALA A 116 34.07 -31.83 -16.66
C ALA A 116 35.31 -32.72 -16.51
N GLN A 117 36.05 -32.58 -15.42
CA GLN A 117 37.23 -33.39 -15.11
C GLN A 117 36.88 -34.87 -14.90
N MET A 118 35.81 -35.17 -14.14
CA MET A 118 35.35 -36.55 -13.97
C MET A 118 34.96 -37.20 -15.30
N LEU A 119 34.34 -36.43 -16.21
CA LEU A 119 33.92 -36.93 -17.51
C LEU A 119 35.11 -37.15 -18.46
N SER A 120 36.12 -36.26 -18.44
CA SER A 120 37.34 -36.45 -19.22
C SER A 120 38.14 -37.67 -18.74
N GLU A 121 38.34 -37.81 -17.43
CA GLU A 121 39.03 -38.98 -16.87
C GLU A 121 38.30 -40.30 -17.19
N ARG A 122 36.96 -40.29 -17.16
CA ARG A 122 36.18 -41.49 -17.49
C ARG A 122 36.31 -41.86 -18.95
N ARG A 123 36.36 -40.87 -19.84
CA ARG A 123 36.52 -41.06 -21.28
C ARG A 123 37.89 -41.66 -21.62
N GLU A 124 38.94 -41.27 -20.90
CA GLU A 124 40.28 -41.84 -21.04
C GLU A 124 40.33 -43.30 -20.54
N ARG A 125 39.65 -43.59 -19.43
CA ARG A 125 39.62 -44.94 -18.83
C ARG A 125 38.73 -45.94 -19.59
N ASP A 126 37.64 -45.49 -20.19
CA ASP A 126 36.65 -46.35 -20.85
C ASP A 126 36.06 -45.67 -22.11
N PRO A 127 36.81 -45.63 -23.21
CA PRO A 127 36.40 -44.92 -24.43
C PRO A 127 35.27 -45.63 -25.20
N ALA A 128 34.94 -46.88 -24.88
CA ALA A 128 33.90 -47.65 -25.55
C ALA A 128 32.49 -47.33 -25.06
N HIS A 129 32.35 -46.67 -23.90
CA HIS A 129 31.06 -46.38 -23.29
C HIS A 129 30.43 -45.07 -23.78
N VAL A 130 29.16 -45.09 -24.22
CA VAL A 130 28.47 -43.94 -24.83
C VAL A 130 28.03 -42.93 -23.77
N MET A 131 28.77 -41.83 -23.63
CA MET A 131 28.53 -40.77 -22.63
C MET A 131 27.81 -39.52 -23.15
N GLU A 132 27.20 -39.58 -24.33
CA GLU A 132 26.60 -38.41 -24.99
C GLU A 132 25.54 -37.67 -24.17
N ARG A 133 24.75 -38.38 -23.34
CA ARG A 133 23.73 -37.74 -22.50
C ARG A 133 24.35 -36.86 -21.41
N HIS A 134 25.45 -37.32 -20.82
CA HIS A 134 26.17 -36.61 -19.77
C HIS A 134 26.95 -35.43 -20.35
N GLN A 135 27.57 -35.62 -21.52
CA GLN A 135 28.22 -34.53 -22.25
C GLN A 135 27.21 -33.42 -22.60
N ARG A 136 26.05 -33.77 -23.17
CA ARG A 136 24.99 -32.79 -23.48
C ARG A 136 24.43 -32.09 -22.23
N ALA A 137 24.48 -32.72 -21.06
CA ALA A 137 24.09 -32.07 -19.81
C ALA A 137 25.18 -31.09 -19.34
N LEU A 138 26.45 -31.47 -19.41
CA LEU A 138 27.60 -30.62 -19.10
C LEU A 138 27.64 -29.39 -20.01
N ASP A 139 27.45 -29.57 -21.32
CA ASP A 139 27.45 -28.46 -22.28
C ASP A 139 26.35 -27.44 -21.96
N ARG A 140 25.16 -27.91 -21.54
CA ARG A 140 24.06 -27.04 -21.10
C ARG A 140 24.39 -26.30 -19.82
N LEU A 141 25.02 -26.96 -18.84
CA LEU A 141 25.46 -26.31 -17.59
C LEU A 141 26.52 -25.25 -17.86
N GLN A 142 27.49 -25.54 -18.73
CA GLN A 142 28.51 -24.57 -19.14
C GLN A 142 27.89 -23.37 -19.88
N GLN A 143 26.95 -23.61 -20.79
CA GLN A 143 26.22 -22.55 -21.48
C GLN A 143 25.44 -21.69 -20.49
N PHE A 144 24.71 -22.32 -19.57
CA PHE A 144 23.99 -21.63 -18.51
C PHE A 144 24.93 -20.78 -17.64
N HIS A 145 26.08 -21.31 -17.22
CA HIS A 145 27.06 -20.56 -16.44
C HIS A 145 27.59 -19.33 -17.18
N ARG A 146 27.96 -19.47 -18.46
CA ARG A 146 28.46 -18.35 -19.30
C ARG A 146 27.42 -17.23 -19.44
N LEU A 147 26.16 -17.59 -19.70
CA LEU A 147 25.06 -16.63 -19.81
C LEU A 147 24.85 -15.87 -18.49
N ASN A 148 24.94 -16.56 -17.36
CA ASN A 148 24.77 -15.92 -16.05
C ASN A 148 25.95 -15.01 -15.67
N ILE A 149 27.19 -15.31 -16.10
CA ILE A 149 28.32 -14.39 -15.95
C ILE A 149 28.07 -13.08 -16.70
N ALA A 150 27.64 -13.15 -17.96
CA ALA A 150 27.35 -11.96 -18.75
C ALA A 150 26.24 -11.10 -18.10
N ARG A 151 25.19 -11.76 -17.56
CA ARG A 151 24.11 -11.07 -16.83
C ARG A 151 24.58 -10.45 -15.52
N LEU A 152 25.45 -11.13 -14.76
CA LEU A 152 26.05 -10.58 -13.55
C LEU A 152 26.79 -9.26 -13.86
N GLN A 153 27.53 -9.22 -14.98
CA GLN A 153 28.21 -8.01 -15.43
C GLN A 153 27.23 -6.90 -15.83
N GLN A 154 26.14 -7.24 -16.53
CA GLN A 154 25.09 -6.28 -16.88
C GLN A 154 24.40 -5.71 -15.65
N ALA A 155 24.09 -6.55 -14.66
CA ALA A 155 23.49 -6.14 -13.39
C ALA A 155 24.44 -5.25 -12.56
N GLN A 156 25.74 -5.56 -12.55
CA GLN A 156 26.74 -4.70 -11.93
C GLN A 156 26.78 -3.31 -12.59
N ALA A 157 26.84 -3.26 -13.92
CA ALA A 157 26.84 -1.99 -14.65
C ALA A 157 25.56 -1.18 -14.40
N ALA A 158 24.39 -1.84 -14.39
CA ALA A 158 23.12 -1.18 -14.09
C ALA A 158 23.06 -0.65 -12.64
N LEU A 159 23.66 -1.36 -11.69
CA LEU A 159 23.75 -0.93 -10.29
C LEU A 159 24.67 0.29 -10.13
N ASP A 160 25.80 0.30 -10.83
CA ASP A 160 26.72 1.44 -10.85
C ASP A 160 26.08 2.67 -11.50
N ASP A 161 25.37 2.50 -12.63
CA ASP A 161 24.60 3.56 -13.29
C ASP A 161 23.52 4.13 -12.35
N PHE A 162 22.78 3.27 -11.64
CA PHE A 162 21.74 3.67 -10.70
C PHE A 162 22.33 4.39 -9.48
N ARG A 163 23.50 3.96 -9.00
CA ARG A 163 24.24 4.65 -7.93
C ARG A 163 24.58 6.08 -8.30
N MET A 164 25.21 6.28 -9.45
CA MET A 164 25.60 7.61 -9.93
C MET A 164 24.39 8.53 -10.09
N LEU A 165 23.26 7.98 -10.53
CA LEU A 165 22.01 8.72 -10.64
C LEU A 165 21.47 9.15 -9.28
N ILE A 166 21.47 8.27 -8.28
CA ILE A 166 21.04 8.61 -6.91
C ILE A 166 21.94 9.72 -6.35
N GLU A 167 23.26 9.59 -6.49
CA GLU A 167 24.21 10.62 -6.03
C GLU A 167 23.95 11.98 -6.71
N ARG A 168 23.67 11.98 -8.02
CA ARG A 168 23.29 13.19 -8.75
C ARG A 168 21.99 13.77 -8.22
N LYS A 169 20.93 12.97 -8.09
CA LYS A 169 19.62 13.44 -7.63
C LYS A 169 19.65 13.94 -6.18
N GLU A 170 20.48 13.34 -5.34
CA GLU A 170 20.72 13.84 -3.99
C GLU A 170 21.39 15.22 -4.02
N SER A 171 22.38 15.43 -4.90
CA SER A 171 23.02 16.74 -5.06
C SER A 171 22.04 17.79 -5.60
N GLU A 172 21.24 17.46 -6.61
CA GLU A 172 20.22 18.34 -7.19
C GLU A 172 19.16 18.70 -6.13
N TRP A 173 18.73 17.73 -5.32
CA TRP A 173 17.82 17.95 -4.21
C TRP A 173 18.39 18.89 -3.16
N ARG A 174 19.65 18.70 -2.75
CA ARG A 174 20.34 19.60 -1.79
C ARG A 174 20.43 21.02 -2.33
N ILE A 175 20.71 21.18 -3.63
CA ILE A 175 20.73 22.50 -4.29
C ILE A 175 19.32 23.11 -4.30
N ALA A 176 18.30 22.33 -4.64
CA ALA A 176 16.91 22.81 -4.65
C ALA A 176 16.48 23.30 -3.26
N LEU A 177 16.84 22.60 -2.18
CA LEU A 177 16.60 23.04 -0.80
C LEU A 177 17.33 24.35 -0.46
N ALA A 178 18.58 24.51 -0.90
CA ALA A 178 19.33 25.75 -0.66
C ALA A 178 18.74 26.94 -1.43
N ILE A 179 18.25 26.70 -2.65
CA ILE A 179 17.54 27.71 -3.45
C ILE A 179 16.19 28.04 -2.82
N ASP A 180 15.44 27.05 -2.33
CA ASP A 180 14.18 27.26 -1.60
C ASP A 180 14.40 28.17 -0.38
N ASP A 181 15.39 27.85 0.46
CA ASP A 181 15.73 28.68 1.63
C ASP A 181 16.06 30.13 1.24
N ALA A 182 16.87 30.32 0.20
CA ALA A 182 17.22 31.66 -0.30
C ALA A 182 16.05 32.39 -1.01
N SER A 183 15.20 31.66 -1.74
CA SER A 183 14.08 32.22 -2.52
C SER A 183 12.83 32.47 -1.67
N SER A 184 12.69 31.80 -0.52
CA SER A 184 11.65 32.08 0.47
C SER A 184 11.69 33.53 0.98
N LEU A 185 12.84 34.19 0.85
CA LEU A 185 13.06 35.61 1.15
C LEU A 185 12.60 36.57 0.03
N LEU A 186 12.34 36.05 -1.18
CA LEU A 186 12.12 36.84 -2.41
C LEU A 186 10.75 36.55 -3.07
N ASP A 187 10.36 35.28 -3.27
CA ASP A 187 9.05 34.88 -3.81
C ASP A 187 8.67 33.44 -3.38
N PRO A 188 7.58 33.25 -2.58
CA PRO A 188 7.16 31.93 -2.09
C PRO A 188 6.66 30.92 -3.13
N ARG A 189 6.47 31.28 -4.41
CA ARG A 189 5.85 30.39 -5.41
C ARG A 189 6.81 29.73 -6.40
N SER A 190 8.08 30.14 -6.46
CA SER A 190 9.05 29.60 -7.43
C SER A 190 9.63 28.24 -7.07
N ALA A 191 9.62 27.87 -5.78
CA ALA A 191 10.27 26.65 -5.28
C ALA A 191 9.54 25.35 -5.66
N ASP A 192 8.22 25.38 -5.68
CA ASP A 192 7.40 24.19 -5.98
C ASP A 192 7.57 23.69 -7.42
N ALA A 193 7.75 24.61 -8.38
CA ALA A 193 7.91 24.27 -9.79
C ALA A 193 9.26 23.57 -10.06
N LEU A 194 10.35 24.06 -9.46
CA LEU A 194 11.68 23.46 -9.58
C LEU A 194 11.74 22.05 -8.98
N LEU A 195 11.13 21.86 -7.80
CA LEU A 195 11.03 20.54 -7.18
C LEU A 195 10.19 19.56 -8.03
N GLN A 196 9.14 20.05 -8.68
CA GLN A 196 8.27 19.21 -9.50
C GLN A 196 8.93 18.79 -10.81
N ASP A 197 9.71 19.67 -11.44
CA ASP A 197 10.50 19.34 -12.65
C ASP A 197 11.57 18.29 -12.35
N LEU A 198 12.26 18.42 -11.21
CA LEU A 198 13.29 17.49 -10.75
C LEU A 198 12.72 16.09 -10.46
N LEU A 199 11.49 16.01 -9.94
CA LEU A 199 10.76 14.76 -9.69
C LEU A 199 10.18 14.12 -10.97
N THR A 200 9.98 14.90 -12.03
CA THR A 200 9.38 14.44 -13.30
C THR A 200 10.45 14.10 -14.34
N ASP A 201 11.73 14.12 -13.95
CA ASP A 201 12.84 13.88 -14.86
C ASP A 201 12.74 12.50 -15.53
N THR A 202 12.63 12.54 -16.85
CA THR A 202 12.54 11.34 -17.69
C THR A 202 13.80 10.48 -17.56
N ALA A 203 14.96 11.09 -17.30
CA ALA A 203 16.20 10.37 -17.12
C ALA A 203 16.18 9.45 -15.89
N LEU A 204 15.55 9.90 -14.79
CA LEU A 204 15.39 9.09 -13.58
C LEU A 204 14.56 7.84 -13.88
N ARG A 205 13.44 8.03 -14.56
CA ARG A 205 12.51 6.95 -14.91
C ARG A 205 13.14 5.93 -15.84
N THR A 206 13.84 6.36 -16.89
CA THR A 206 14.50 5.45 -17.83
C THR A 206 15.59 4.61 -17.15
N VAL A 207 16.40 5.18 -16.26
CA VAL A 207 17.43 4.42 -15.55
C VAL A 207 16.80 3.47 -14.53
N GLN A 208 15.75 3.88 -13.82
CA GLN A 208 14.99 3.01 -12.92
C GLN A 208 14.34 1.83 -13.67
N GLU A 209 13.70 2.07 -14.81
CA GLU A 209 13.09 1.02 -15.63
C GLU A 209 14.13 0.01 -16.12
N ARG A 210 15.29 0.50 -16.61
CA ARG A 210 16.41 -0.37 -17.00
C ARG A 210 16.94 -1.19 -15.83
N PHE A 211 17.18 -0.56 -14.68
CA PHE A 211 17.63 -1.21 -13.47
C PHE A 211 16.65 -2.31 -13.02
N ASN A 212 15.37 -1.98 -12.93
CA ASN A 212 14.32 -2.91 -12.54
C ASN A 212 14.19 -4.08 -13.52
N SER A 213 14.29 -3.83 -14.82
CA SER A 213 14.25 -4.88 -15.84
C SER A 213 15.41 -5.88 -15.67
N VAL A 214 16.63 -5.38 -15.50
CA VAL A 214 17.84 -6.24 -15.36
C VAL A 214 17.77 -7.07 -14.08
N PHE A 215 17.32 -6.48 -12.97
CA PHE A 215 17.20 -7.20 -11.71
C PHE A 215 15.99 -8.13 -11.64
N ALA A 216 14.90 -7.85 -12.37
CA ALA A 216 13.80 -8.79 -12.52
C ALA A 216 14.24 -10.05 -13.29
N GLU A 217 15.02 -9.87 -14.36
CA GLU A 217 15.62 -11.01 -15.09
C GLU A 217 16.58 -11.81 -14.20
N LEU A 218 17.39 -11.12 -13.38
CA LEU A 218 18.28 -11.75 -12.40
C LEU A 218 17.52 -12.55 -11.33
N ASP A 219 16.45 -11.98 -10.76
CA ASP A 219 15.63 -12.62 -9.71
C ASP A 219 14.97 -13.92 -10.23
N VAL A 220 14.47 -13.93 -11.47
CA VAL A 220 13.94 -15.15 -12.11
C VAL A 220 15.01 -16.24 -12.19
N GLN A 221 16.22 -15.89 -12.59
CA GLN A 221 17.31 -16.86 -12.72
C GLN A 221 17.82 -17.37 -11.37
N MET A 222 17.83 -16.51 -10.35
CA MET A 222 18.18 -16.93 -8.99
C MET A 222 17.18 -17.97 -8.45
N SER A 223 15.89 -17.79 -8.71
CA SER A 223 14.88 -18.80 -8.38
C SER A 223 15.11 -20.13 -9.12
N SER A 224 15.70 -20.07 -10.32
CA SER A 224 16.05 -21.23 -11.12
C SER A 224 17.38 -21.88 -10.75
N LEU A 225 18.22 -21.24 -9.93
CA LEU A 225 19.43 -21.84 -9.34
C LEU A 225 19.10 -22.68 -8.10
N ASP A 226 18.11 -22.28 -7.32
CA ASP A 226 17.65 -23.04 -6.16
C ASP A 226 16.88 -24.32 -6.54
N ALA A 227 16.25 -24.33 -7.72
CA ALA A 227 15.45 -25.46 -8.23
C ALA A 227 16.26 -26.72 -8.64
N PRO A 228 17.37 -26.66 -9.41
CA PRO A 228 18.14 -27.84 -9.81
C PRO A 228 18.78 -28.54 -8.62
N THR A 229 19.11 -27.80 -7.56
CA THR A 229 19.62 -28.38 -6.31
C THR A 229 18.55 -29.22 -5.59
N ARG A 230 17.27 -28.82 -5.66
CA ARG A 230 16.15 -29.61 -5.09
C ARG A 230 15.83 -30.87 -5.89
N GLN A 231 15.87 -30.82 -7.22
CA GLN A 231 15.60 -31.98 -8.06
C GLN A 231 16.70 -33.05 -8.02
N LEU A 232 17.93 -32.68 -7.65
CA LEU A 232 19.04 -33.62 -7.44
C LEU A 232 19.08 -34.18 -6.01
N LEU A 233 18.39 -33.55 -5.07
CA LEU A 233 18.30 -33.97 -3.65
C LEU A 233 16.99 -34.71 -3.33
N GLU A 234 16.05 -34.85 -4.28
CA GLU A 234 14.97 -35.83 -4.14
C GLU A 234 15.58 -37.23 -4.26
N PRO A 235 15.66 -38.01 -3.16
CA PRO A 235 16.08 -39.39 -3.27
C PRO A 235 15.01 -40.10 -4.11
N THR A 236 15.46 -40.81 -5.14
CA THR A 236 14.81 -41.98 -5.73
C THR A 236 14.13 -42.80 -4.63
N GLY A 237 12.87 -42.48 -4.34
CA GLY A 237 12.33 -42.73 -3.00
C GLY A 237 10.83 -42.72 -3.02
N ARG A 238 10.25 -43.58 -3.87
CA ARG A 238 9.02 -44.36 -3.67
C ARG A 238 8.54 -44.87 -5.03
N THR A 239 9.25 -45.84 -5.57
CA THR A 239 8.54 -46.92 -6.27
C THR A 239 7.84 -47.70 -5.16
N PRO A 240 6.50 -47.74 -5.07
CA PRO A 240 5.85 -48.69 -4.17
C PRO A 240 6.30 -50.07 -4.64
N PHE A 241 6.95 -50.83 -3.76
CA PHE A 241 7.14 -52.26 -3.98
C PHE A 241 5.76 -52.86 -4.19
N ALA A 242 5.45 -53.24 -5.43
CA ALA A 242 4.32 -54.09 -5.72
C ALA A 242 4.53 -55.37 -4.89
N PRO A 243 3.56 -55.78 -4.06
CA PRO A 243 3.67 -57.04 -3.35
C PRO A 243 3.81 -58.14 -4.40
N LEU A 244 4.90 -58.90 -4.31
CA LEU A 244 5.04 -60.17 -5.02
C LEU A 244 3.86 -61.05 -4.61
N GLU A 245 2.86 -61.14 -5.47
CA GLU A 245 1.87 -62.21 -5.42
C GLU A 245 2.60 -63.52 -5.72
N LEU A 246 3.00 -64.20 -4.65
CA LEU A 246 3.34 -65.61 -4.69
C LEU A 246 2.11 -66.38 -5.18
N HIS A 247 2.07 -66.65 -6.48
CA HIS A 247 1.23 -67.68 -7.07
C HIS A 247 1.68 -69.02 -6.45
N ALA A 248 1.02 -69.41 -5.35
CA ALA A 248 1.09 -70.75 -4.82
C ALA A 248 0.38 -71.67 -5.83
N ASP A 249 1.18 -72.28 -6.68
CA ASP A 249 0.79 -73.36 -7.58
C ASP A 249 0.46 -74.60 -6.72
N ALA A 250 -0.77 -74.65 -6.22
CA ALA A 250 -1.34 -75.84 -5.59
C ALA A 250 -1.98 -76.68 -6.70
N GLY A 251 -1.17 -77.53 -7.31
CA GLY A 251 -1.63 -78.62 -8.17
C GLY A 251 -2.52 -79.59 -7.40
N ALA A 252 -3.83 -79.36 -7.45
CA ALA A 252 -4.83 -80.37 -7.11
C ALA A 252 -5.13 -81.18 -8.38
N GLY A 253 -4.61 -82.40 -8.40
CA GLY A 253 -4.73 -83.35 -9.50
C GLY A 253 -6.17 -83.69 -9.86
N SER A 254 -6.45 -83.65 -11.16
CA SER A 254 -7.62 -84.26 -11.75
C SER A 254 -7.38 -85.75 -11.99
N VAL A 255 -8.31 -86.58 -11.51
CA VAL A 255 -9.01 -87.60 -12.30
C VAL A 255 -8.12 -88.54 -13.14
N ARG A 256 -7.73 -89.69 -12.56
CA ARG A 256 -8.15 -91.05 -12.97
C ARG A 256 -7.53 -92.12 -12.08
#